data_AF-A0AAW0G749-F1
#
_entry.id   AF-A0AAW0G749-F1
#
_cell.length_a   1.000
_cell.length_b   1.000
_cell.length_c   1.000
_cell.angle_alpha   90.00
_cell.angle_beta   90.00
_cell.angle_gamma   90.00
#
_symmetry.space_group_name_H-M   'P 1'
#
loop_
_entity.id
_entity.type
_entity.pdbx_description
1 polymer ?
#
loop_
_entity_poly.entity_id
_entity_poly.type
_entity_poly.pdbx_seq_one_letter_code
_entity_poly.pdbx_strand_id
1 'polypeptide(L)'
;MYEPSCMDNDSCNNDQRAFRSLFARNLKLTGLVASDVDDDLTKWLESSAKAAAQSCSGGTDGITCGQDWNHDGWDSKYGLANLATFASN
;
A
#
# COMPACT_ATOMS: atom_id res chain seq x y z
N MET A 1 -2.22 2.75 -5.09
CA MET A 1 -3.41 2.22 -4.38
C MET A 1 -3.97 3.31 -3.48
N TYR A 2 -5.28 3.52 -3.45
CA TYR A 2 -5.89 4.75 -2.92
C TYR A 2 -7.16 4.44 -2.11
N GLU A 3 -7.35 5.10 -0.97
CA GLU A 3 -8.53 4.97 -0.11
C GLU A 3 -9.41 6.23 -0.20
N PRO A 4 -10.47 6.24 -1.04
CA PRO A 4 -11.21 7.45 -1.38
C PRO A 4 -11.93 8.11 -0.21
N SER A 5 -12.32 7.33 0.81
CA SER A 5 -13.16 7.86 1.88
C SER A 5 -12.43 8.76 2.86
N CYS A 6 -11.10 8.64 2.99
CA CYS A 6 -10.36 9.31 4.07
C CYS A 6 -9.00 9.87 3.65
N MET A 7 -8.45 9.47 2.50
CA MET A 7 -7.09 9.82 2.15
C MET A 7 -6.95 11.30 1.74
N ASP A 8 -7.93 11.86 1.02
CA ASP A 8 -7.89 13.27 0.58
C ASP A 8 -7.92 14.27 1.73
N ASN A 9 -8.62 13.93 2.82
CA ASN A 9 -8.76 14.80 3.99
C ASN A 9 -7.81 14.41 5.12
N ASP A 10 -6.88 13.49 4.87
CA ASP A 10 -5.95 12.93 5.87
C ASP A 10 -6.63 12.45 7.16
N SER A 11 -7.85 11.94 7.04
CA SER A 11 -8.70 11.55 8.18
C SER A 11 -8.71 10.05 8.42
N CYS A 12 -7.83 9.29 7.76
CA CYS A 12 -7.82 7.84 7.85
C CYS A 12 -7.44 7.35 9.25
N ASN A 13 -8.29 6.52 9.84
CA ASN A 13 -8.00 5.82 11.08
C ASN A 13 -7.14 4.56 10.84
N ASN A 14 -6.75 3.87 11.91
CA ASN A 14 -5.91 2.67 11.83
C ASN A 14 -6.55 1.53 11.01
N ASP A 15 -7.87 1.39 11.08
CA ASP A 15 -8.59 0.33 10.37
C ASP A 15 -8.59 0.57 8.86
N GLN A 16 -8.91 1.80 8.44
CA GLN A 16 -8.88 2.20 7.03
C GLN A 16 -7.49 2.06 6.42
N ARG A 17 -6.43 2.31 7.22
CA ARG A 17 -5.04 2.08 6.80
C ARG A 17 -4.75 0.60 6.61
N ALA A 18 -5.26 -0.26 7.50
CA ALA A 18 -5.08 -1.71 7.40
C ALA A 18 -5.80 -2.32 6.18
N PHE A 19 -6.94 -1.76 5.76
CA PHE A 19 -7.72 -2.27 4.62
C PHE A 19 -6.94 -2.34 3.31
N ARG A 20 -6.00 -1.42 3.05
CA ARG A 20 -5.16 -1.49 1.85
C ARG A 20 -4.32 -2.78 1.80
N SER A 21 -3.72 -3.15 2.93
CA SER A 21 -2.92 -4.37 3.02
C SER A 21 -3.78 -5.63 2.82
N LEU A 22 -4.99 -5.64 3.39
CA LEU A 22 -5.94 -6.74 3.25
C LEU A 22 -6.46 -6.85 1.82
N PHE A 23 -6.79 -5.73 1.19
CA PHE A 23 -7.22 -5.69 -0.20
C PHE A 23 -6.12 -6.17 -1.14
N ALA A 24 -4.87 -5.74 -0.95
CA ALA A 24 -3.74 -6.17 -1.78
C ALA A 24 -3.52 -7.70 -1.70
N ARG A 25 -3.55 -8.26 -0.48
CA ARG A 25 -3.46 -9.71 -0.26
C ARG A 25 -4.61 -10.46 -0.93
N ASN A 26 -5.85 -9.97 -0.75
CA ASN A 26 -7.02 -10.57 -1.34
C ASN A 26 -6.98 -10.52 -2.87
N LEU A 27 -6.51 -9.43 -3.48
CA LEU A 27 -6.33 -9.37 -4.93
C LEU A 27 -5.34 -10.42 -5.42
N LYS A 28 -4.22 -10.64 -4.72
CA LYS A 28 -3.28 -11.67 -5.17
C LYS A 28 -3.89 -13.07 -5.07
N LEU A 29 -4.65 -13.35 -4.01
CA LEU A 29 -5.38 -14.61 -3.88
C LEU A 29 -6.44 -14.77 -4.98
N THR A 30 -7.14 -13.68 -5.35
CA THR A 30 -8.10 -13.70 -6.46
C THR A 30 -7.41 -14.06 -7.78
N GLY A 31 -6.24 -13.51 -8.08
CA GLY A 31 -5.48 -13.86 -9.28
C GLY A 31 -5.07 -15.34 -9.34
N LEU A 32 -4.82 -15.98 -8.20
CA LEU A 32 -4.54 -17.42 -8.14
C LEU A 32 -5.78 -18.28 -8.45
N VAL A 33 -6.99 -17.78 -8.19
CA VAL A 33 -8.24 -18.52 -8.41
C VAL A 33 -8.85 -18.21 -9.78
N ALA A 34 -8.80 -16.95 -10.21
CA ALA A 34 -9.30 -16.46 -11.48
C ALA A 34 -8.13 -16.06 -12.38
N SER A 35 -7.58 -17.04 -13.11
CA SER A 35 -6.37 -16.85 -13.90
C SER A 35 -6.55 -15.92 -15.11
N ASP A 36 -7.78 -15.67 -15.55
CA ASP A 36 -8.10 -14.73 -16.63
C ASP A 36 -7.86 -13.26 -16.25
N VAL A 37 -7.80 -12.96 -14.95
CA VAL A 37 -7.55 -11.60 -14.43
C VAL A 37 -6.21 -11.45 -13.71
N ASP A 38 -5.42 -12.52 -13.54
CA ASP A 38 -4.16 -12.48 -12.77
C ASP A 38 -3.14 -11.49 -13.35
N ASP A 39 -3.04 -11.38 -14.68
CA ASP A 39 -2.12 -10.46 -15.35
C ASP A 39 -2.45 -8.99 -15.03
N ASP A 40 -3.74 -8.62 -15.09
CA ASP A 40 -4.20 -7.28 -14.77
C ASP A 40 -4.03 -6.97 -13.28
N LEU A 41 -4.41 -7.91 -12.41
CA LEU A 41 -4.28 -7.76 -10.97
C LEU A 41 -2.81 -7.65 -10.54
N THR A 42 -1.94 -8.50 -11.08
CA THR A 42 -0.49 -8.47 -10.80
C THR A 42 0.10 -7.15 -11.26
N LYS A 43 -0.26 -6.65 -12.44
CA LYS A 43 0.20 -5.33 -12.92
C LYS A 43 -0.22 -4.19 -12.00
N TRP A 44 -1.45 -4.18 -11.49
CA TRP A 44 -1.91 -3.14 -10.55
C TRP A 44 -1.25 -3.23 -9.18
N LEU A 45 -1.04 -4.45 -8.70
CA LEU A 45 -0.33 -4.72 -7.44
C LEU A 45 1.14 -4.30 -7.54
N GLU A 46 1.83 -4.62 -8.63
CA GLU A 46 3.21 -4.20 -8.87
C GLU A 46 3.35 -2.68 -8.93
N SER A 47 2.45 -1.99 -9.64
CA SER A 47 2.44 -0.53 -9.69
C SER A 47 2.27 0.07 -8.29
N SER A 48 1.39 -0.53 -7.48
CA SER A 48 1.15 -0.08 -6.11
C SER A 48 2.34 -0.39 -5.19
N ALA A 49 2.99 -1.55 -5.36
CA ALA A 49 4.16 -1.95 -4.60
C ALA A 49 5.37 -1.05 -4.87
N LYS A 50 5.57 -0.65 -6.14
CA LYS A 50 6.61 0.33 -6.51
C LYS A 50 6.41 1.67 -5.82
N ALA A 51 5.17 2.18 -5.84
CA ALA A 51 4.84 3.45 -5.21
C ALA A 51 4.96 3.38 -3.67
N ALA A 52 4.58 2.24 -3.08
CA ALA A 52 4.81 1.98 -1.67
C ALA A 52 6.32 1.96 -1.33
N ALA A 53 7.14 1.29 -2.14
CA ALA A 53 8.59 1.24 -1.93
C ALA A 53 9.24 2.64 -2.04
N GLN A 54 8.75 3.50 -2.92
CA GLN A 54 9.21 4.88 -3.02
C GLN A 54 8.94 5.70 -1.75
N SER A 55 7.87 5.39 -1.01
CA SER A 55 7.56 6.08 0.25
C SER A 55 8.48 5.69 1.41
N CYS A 56 9.29 4.62 1.27
CA CYS A 56 10.27 4.13 2.24
C CYS A 56 11.61 4.87 2.16
N SER A 57 11.56 6.20 2.25
CA SER A 57 12.71 7.09 2.05
C SER A 57 12.91 8.12 3.16
N GLY A 58 12.15 8.02 4.25
CA GLY A 58 12.18 9.02 5.31
C GLY A 58 12.39 8.46 6.72
N GLY A 59 11.98 9.24 7.72
CA GLY A 59 12.34 8.98 9.11
C GLY A 59 13.80 9.31 9.43
N THR A 60 14.16 9.20 10.72
CA THR A 60 15.56 9.41 11.17
C THR A 60 16.51 8.30 10.71
N ASP A 61 15.96 7.17 10.28
CA ASP A 61 16.69 5.99 9.80
C ASP A 61 16.81 5.94 8.27
N GLY A 62 16.13 6.83 7.54
CA GLY A 62 16.16 6.91 6.08
C GLY A 62 15.45 5.76 5.35
N ILE A 63 14.72 4.91 6.09
CA ILE A 63 14.03 3.73 5.56
C ILE A 63 12.55 3.66 6.01
N THR A 64 12.08 4.64 6.77
CA THR A 64 10.70 4.69 7.24
C THR A 64 9.74 4.92 6.06
N CYS A 65 8.71 4.08 5.96
CA CYS A 65 7.71 4.14 4.91
C CYS A 65 6.52 5.03 5.25
N GLY A 66 6.19 5.90 4.30
CA GLY A 66 5.02 6.77 4.34
C GLY A 66 3.68 6.04 4.11
N GLN A 67 2.58 6.77 4.30
CA GLN A 67 1.21 6.24 4.21
C GLN A 67 0.51 6.62 2.89
N ASP A 68 0.94 7.69 2.25
CA ASP A 68 0.49 8.11 0.93
C ASP A 68 1.42 7.53 -0.15
N TRP A 69 0.90 6.63 -0.98
CA TRP A 69 1.63 6.06 -2.13
C TRP A 69 1.30 6.76 -3.45
N ASN A 70 0.52 7.83 -3.41
CA ASN A 70 0.38 8.76 -4.54
C ASN A 70 1.36 9.93 -4.41
N HIS A 71 1.97 10.09 -3.24
CA HIS A 71 3.02 11.07 -3.00
C HIS A 71 4.39 10.51 -3.42
N ASP A 72 5.17 11.33 -4.12
CA ASP A 72 6.56 10.99 -4.45
C ASP A 72 7.44 11.12 -3.20
N GLY A 73 7.68 9.99 -2.52
CA GLY A 73 8.58 9.91 -1.38
C GLY A 73 7.86 9.80 -0.03
N TRP A 74 8.57 10.15 1.04
CA TRP A 74 8.04 10.03 2.40
C TRP A 74 7.13 11.19 2.78
N ASP A 75 5.88 10.88 3.15
CA ASP A 75 4.83 11.83 3.54
C ASP A 75 4.92 12.33 4.99
N SER A 76 6.08 12.16 5.64
CA SER A 76 6.30 12.49 7.06
C SER A 76 5.42 11.71 8.06
N LYS A 77 4.76 10.62 7.63
CA LYS A 77 3.93 9.77 8.49
C LYS A 77 4.49 8.35 8.58
N TYR A 78 4.15 7.66 9.66
CA TYR A 78 4.53 6.27 9.90
C TYR A 78 3.48 5.55 10.77
N GLY A 79 3.43 4.22 10.73
CA GLY A 79 2.48 3.44 11.53
C GLY A 79 2.53 1.93 11.28
N LEU A 80 2.02 1.15 12.24
CA LEU A 80 2.08 -0.32 12.23
C LEU A 80 1.33 -0.97 11.04
N ALA A 81 0.21 -0.38 10.62
CA ALA A 81 -0.55 -0.87 9.46
C ALA A 81 0.29 -0.84 8.15
N ASN A 82 1.33 -0.01 8.09
CA ASN A 82 2.18 0.14 6.91
C ASN A 82 3.10 -1.07 6.73
N LEU A 83 3.63 -1.63 7.83
CA LEU A 83 4.57 -2.75 7.81
C LEU A 83 3.94 -4.03 7.24
N ALA A 84 2.66 -4.26 7.54
CA ALA A 84 1.93 -5.46 7.11
C ALA A 84 1.76 -5.56 5.58
N THR A 85 1.87 -4.44 4.87
CA THR A 85 1.82 -4.38 3.40
C THR A 85 3.11 -4.91 2.76
N PHE A 86 4.27 -4.71 3.39
CA PHE A 86 5.57 -5.11 2.81
C PHE A 86 6.01 -6.54 3.18
N ALA A 87 5.30 -7.20 4.09
CA ALA A 87 5.68 -8.52 4.60
C ALA A 87 5.22 -9.71 3.73
N SER A 88 4.82 -9.49 2.48
CA SER A 88 4.50 -10.56 1.54
C SER A 88 5.59 -10.65 0.47
N ASN A 89 6.73 -11.22 0.87
CA ASN A 89 7.67 -11.91 -0.01
C ASN A 89 7.54 -13.41 0.26
#